data_AF-A0A3D1VNG7-F1
#
_entry.id   AF-A0A3D1VNG7-F1
#
_cell.length_a   1.000
_cell.length_b   1.000
_cell.length_c   1.000
_cell.angle_alpha   90.00
_cell.angle_beta   90.00
_cell.angle_gamma   90.00
#
_symmetry.space_group_name_H-M   'P 1'
#
loop_
_entity.id
_entity.type
_entity.pdbx_description
1 polymer ?
#
loop_
_entity_poly.entity_id
_entity_poly.type
_entity_poly.pdbx_seq_one_letter_code
_entity_poly.pdbx_strand_id
1 'polypeptide(L)' 'AIIDKIVECHKKGQPVLVGTVSIDKSEILSALLSKRGIPHNVLNAKLHAKEAEIVAQAGKFGAVTISTNMAGRG' A
#
# COMPACT_ATOMS: atom_id res chain seq x y z
N ALA A 1 -6.31 -14.88 1.78
CA ALA A 1 -4.86 -15.21 1.69
C ALA A 1 -3.98 -13.96 1.80
N ILE A 2 -3.89 -13.11 0.76
CA ILE A 2 -3.01 -11.90 0.82
C ILE A 2 -3.53 -10.86 1.82
N ILE A 3 -4.82 -10.53 1.76
CA ILE A 3 -5.45 -9.56 2.68
C ILE A 3 -5.27 -9.96 4.14
N ASP A 4 -5.51 -11.23 4.47
CA ASP A 4 -5.42 -11.70 5.86
C ASP A 4 -3.99 -11.56 6.40
N LYS A 5 -2.97 -11.80 5.56
CA LYS A 5 -1.56 -11.59 5.92
C LYS A 5 -1.23 -10.11 6.11
N ILE A 6 -1.76 -9.22 5.27
CA ILE A 6 -1.61 -7.77 5.44
C ILE A 6 -2.24 -7.33 6.77
N VAL A 7 -3.45 -7.80 7.07
CA VAL A 7 -4.16 -7.52 8.32
C VAL A 7 -3.36 -8.01 9.53
N GLU A 8 -2.79 -9.21 9.46
CA GLU A 8 -1.97 -9.77 10.53
C GLU A 8 -0.70 -8.94 10.76
N CYS A 9 0.04 -8.61 9.70
CA CYS A 9 1.23 -7.75 9.78
C CYS A 9 0.88 -6.36 10.32
N HIS A 10 -0.20 -5.75 9.82
CA HIS A 10 -0.68 -4.45 10.28
C HIS A 10 -1.05 -4.47 11.78
N LYS A 11 -1.74 -5.51 12.24
CA LYS A 11 -2.07 -5.70 13.66
C LYS A 11 -0.84 -5.87 14.55
N LYS A 12 0.22 -6.49 14.02
CA LYS A 12 1.53 -6.59 14.69
C LYS A 12 2.34 -5.28 14.60
N GLY A 13 1.86 -4.30 13.84
CA GLY A 13 2.56 -3.04 13.59
C GLY A 13 3.67 -3.12 12.55
N GLN A 14 3.80 -4.24 11.85
CA GLN A 14 4.80 -4.42 10.81
C GLN A 14 4.39 -3.62 9.57
N PRO A 15 5.25 -2.74 9.04
CA PRO A 15 4.99 -2.06 7.78
C PRO A 15 4.92 -3.06 6.61
N VAL A 16 4.00 -2.83 5.68
CA VAL A 16 3.76 -3.70 4.52
C VAL A 16 3.76 -2.90 3.23
N LEU A 17 4.57 -3.33 2.27
CA LEU A 17 4.57 -2.82 0.90
C LEU A 17 4.07 -3.92 -0.05
N VAL A 18 3.04 -3.62 -0.83
CA VAL A 18 2.43 -4.57 -1.77
C VAL A 18 2.64 -4.07 -3.19
N GLY A 19 3.40 -4.84 -3.98
CA GLY A 19 3.58 -4.59 -5.41
C GLY A 19 2.44 -5.18 -6.24
N THR A 20 1.83 -4.39 -7.12
CA THR A 20 0.86 -4.86 -8.11
C THR A 20 1.36 -4.58 -9.54
N VAL A 21 0.86 -5.37 -10.49
CA VAL A 21 1.24 -5.23 -11.91
C VAL A 21 0.37 -4.25 -12.68
N SER A 22 -0.80 -3.87 -12.16
CA SER A 22 -1.75 -2.97 -12.82
C SER A 22 -2.51 -2.11 -11.82
N ILE A 23 -2.99 -0.95 -12.30
CA ILE A 23 -3.77 0.00 -11.49
C ILE A 23 -5.08 -0.65 -11.03
N ASP A 24 -5.77 -1.40 -11.89
CA ASP A 24 -7.04 -2.07 -11.53
C ASP A 24 -6.87 -3.02 -10.36
N LYS A 25 -5.76 -3.75 -10.31
CA LYS A 25 -5.46 -4.65 -9.19
C LYS A 25 -5.19 -3.88 -7.90
N SER A 26 -4.54 -2.71 -7.99
CA SER A 26 -4.36 -1.83 -6.83
C SER A 26 -5.67 -1.29 -6.30
N GLU A 27 -6.59 -0.86 -7.17
CA GLU A 27 -7.91 -0.36 -6.77
C GLU A 27 -8.76 -1.45 -6.11
N ILE A 28 -8.75 -2.67 -6.68
CA ILE A 28 -9.43 -3.82 -6.06
C ILE A 28 -8.86 -4.11 -4.67
N LEU A 29 -7.53 -4.12 -4.53
CA LEU A 29 -6.88 -4.38 -3.25
C LEU A 29 -7.17 -3.27 -2.24
N SER A 30 -7.16 -2.01 -2.68
CA SER A 30 -7.53 -0.83 -1.89
C SER A 30 -8.95 -0.92 -1.35
N ALA A 31 -9.91 -1.27 -2.21
CA ALA A 31 -11.30 -1.46 -1.80
C ALA A 31 -11.45 -2.60 -0.77
N LEU A 32 -10.72 -3.70 -0.93
CA LEU A 32 -10.74 -4.83 0.01
C LEU A 32 -10.14 -4.45 1.37
N LEU A 33 -9.03 -3.71 1.40
CA LEU A 33 -8.43 -3.21 2.64
C LEU A 33 -9.33 -2.19 3.33
N SER A 34 -9.96 -1.29 2.57
CA SER A 34 -10.95 -0.32 3.06
C SER A 34 -12.12 -1.02 3.76
N LYS A 35 -12.68 -2.07 3.14
CA LYS A 35 -13.74 -2.89 3.73
C LYS A 35 -13.34 -3.57 5.04
N ARG A 36 -12.03 -3.82 5.24
CA ARG A 36 -11.48 -4.39 6.47
C ARG A 36 -11.06 -3.34 7.49
N GLY A 37 -11.23 -2.04 7.18
CA GLY A 37 -10.85 -0.93 8.06
C GLY A 37 -9.35 -0.73 8.18
N ILE A 38 -8.56 -1.21 7.22
CA ILE A 38 -7.09 -1.06 7.24
C ILE A 38 -6.71 0.24 6.52
N PRO A 39 -6.12 1.22 7.21
CA PRO A 39 -5.59 2.42 6.56
C PRO A 39 -4.42 2.04 5.65
N HIS A 40 -4.45 2.53 4.42
CA HIS A 40 -3.42 2.24 3.42
C HIS A 40 -3.30 3.38 2.41
N ASN A 41 -2.16 3.43 1.72
CA ASN A 41 -1.89 4.36 0.64
C ASN A 41 -1.73 3.61 -0.68
N VAL A 42 -2.09 4.26 -1.80
CA VAL A 42 -1.93 3.70 -3.15
C VAL A 42 -1.03 4.63 -3.97
N LEU A 43 0.04 4.06 -4.53
CA LEU A 43 0.96 4.71 -5.45
C LEU A 43 0.65 4.23 -6.88
N ASN A 44 0.25 5.16 -7.74
CA ASN A 44 -0.25 4.89 -9.08
C ASN A 44 0.55 5.60 -10.19
N ALA A 45 1.72 6.15 -9.84
CA ALA A 45 2.65 6.89 -10.70
C ALA A 45 2.05 8.16 -11.32
N LYS A 46 0.96 8.71 -10.78
CA LYS A 46 0.35 9.95 -11.29
C LYS A 46 0.92 11.22 -10.67
N LEU A 47 1.47 11.15 -9.45
CA LEU A 47 1.85 12.33 -8.65
C LEU A 47 3.17 12.10 -7.90
N HIS A 48 4.29 12.20 -8.62
CA HIS A 48 5.62 11.85 -8.09
C HIS A 48 6.00 12.55 -6.76
N ALA A 49 5.70 13.84 -6.59
CA ALA A 49 6.04 14.57 -5.37
C ALA A 49 5.32 14.02 -4.13
N LYS A 50 4.00 13.79 -4.22
CA LYS A 50 3.20 13.22 -3.12
C LYS A 50 3.55 11.76 -2.87
N GLU A 51 3.89 11.02 -3.92
CA GLU A 51 4.30 9.63 -3.81
C GLU A 51 5.62 9.50 -3.03
N ALA A 52 6.58 10.40 -3.24
CA ALA A 52 7.82 10.43 -2.47
C ALA A 52 7.55 10.64 -0.97
N GLU A 53 6.61 11.53 -0.61
CA GLU A 53 6.20 11.72 0.78
C GLU A 53 5.58 10.44 1.36
N ILE A 54 4.68 9.79 0.63
CA ILE A 54 4.04 8.53 1.05
C ILE A 54 5.09 7.42 1.22
N VAL A 55 6.03 7.29 0.29
CA VAL A 55 7.12 6.31 0.36
C VAL A 55 7.99 6.56 1.59
N ALA A 56 8.31 7.81 1.90
CA ALA A 56 9.06 8.17 3.11
C ALA A 56 8.32 7.75 4.40
N GLN A 57 6.99 7.67 4.37
CA GLN A 57 6.17 7.18 5.49
C GLN A 57 5.92 5.66 5.48
N ALA A 58 6.21 4.96 4.38
CA ALA A 58 5.83 3.56 4.19
C ALA A 58 6.52 2.58 5.17
N GLY A 59 7.64 2.98 5.77
CA GLY A 59 8.36 2.20 6.78
C GLY A 59 7.87 2.41 8.22
N LYS A 60 6.89 3.29 8.45
CA LYS A 60 6.36 3.56 9.80
C LYS A 60 5.52 2.40 10.34
N PHE A 61 5.43 2.33 11.66
CA PHE A 61 4.65 1.31 12.37
C PHE A 61 3.22 1.22 11.82
N GLY A 62 2.83 0.02 11.39
CA GLY A 62 1.51 -0.27 10.83
C GLY A 62 1.23 0.35 9.45
N ALA A 63 2.20 0.96 8.78
CA ALA A 63 1.97 1.53 7.45
C ALA A 63 1.69 0.42 6.42
N VAL A 64 0.67 0.61 5.58
CA VAL A 64 0.36 -0.28 4.45
C VAL A 64 0.38 0.54 3.17
N THR A 65 1.24 0.17 2.24
CA THR A 65 1.42 0.90 0.98
C THR A 65 1.27 -0.06 -0.19
N ILE A 66 0.37 0.25 -1.12
CA ILE A 66 0.18 -0.46 -2.38
C ILE A 66 0.92 0.32 -3.46
N SER A 67 1.89 -0.31 -4.11
CA SER A 67 2.61 0.28 -5.24
C SER A 67 2.34 -0.51 -6.51
N THR A 68 1.98 0.19 -7.58
CA THR A 68 2.06 -0.40 -8.93
C THR A 68 3.53 -0.47 -9.36
N ASN A 69 3.89 -1.45 -10.20
CA ASN A 69 5.26 -1.79 -10.65
C ASN A 69 6.16 -0.62 -11.13
N MET A 70 5.63 0.59 -11.23
CA MET A 70 6.30 1.80 -11.69
C MET A 70 6.40 2.92 -10.62
N ALA A 71 5.72 2.79 -9.48
CA ALA A 71 5.65 3.85 -8.47
C ALA A 71 6.63 3.63 -7.30
N GLY A 72 7.27 4.70 -6.83
CA GLY A 72 8.21 4.65 -5.71
C GLY A 72 9.64 4.21 -6.06
N ARG A 73 10.06 4.30 -7.34
CA ARG A 73 11.47 4.21 -7.72
C ARG A 73 12.12 5.60 -7.52
N GLY A 74 12.81 5.78 -6.40
CA GLY A 74 13.45 7.02 -5.95
C GLY A 74 13.48 7.07 -4.44
#